data_AF-A0A7Y5EZD5-F1
#
_entry.id   AF-A0A7Y5EZD5-F1
#
_cell.length_a   1.000
_cell.length_b   1.000
_cell.length_c   1.000
_cell.angle_alpha   90.00
_cell.angle_beta   90.00
_cell.angle_gamma   90.00
#
_symmetry.space_group_name_H-M   'P 1'
#
loop_
_entity.id
_entity.type
_entity.pdbx_description
1 polymer ?
#
loop_
_entity_poly.entity_id
_entity_poly.type
_entity_poly.pdbx_seq_one_letter_code
_entity_poly.pdbx_strand_id
1 'polypeptide(L)'
;PSFVPPPPQSPLLQRLADRWKITWHQNVAQLNALFLAPGLEPTYRGEANLEDPWFVLVRDQVNLDETQFLVFLEAAQQGEKPDELQLAMNVSLHGLTPLNPPPLSAHLHWGTYAESMTITQGRATFPPVPLFDILNDSMTAFQADLYLTLELAK
;
A
#
# COMPACT_ATOMS: atom_id res chain seq x y z
N PRO A 1 -25.30 8.49 -12.77
CA PRO A 1 -24.46 7.44 -13.40
C PRO A 1 -23.88 6.57 -12.29
N SER A 2 -24.14 5.27 -12.29
CA SER A 2 -23.58 4.38 -11.27
C SER A 2 -22.07 4.28 -11.49
N PHE A 3 -21.29 4.73 -10.53
CA PHE A 3 -19.84 4.55 -10.56
C PHE A 3 -19.54 3.07 -10.32
N VAL A 4 -18.98 2.40 -11.31
CA VAL A 4 -18.47 1.03 -11.16
C VAL A 4 -16.97 1.16 -10.91
N PRO A 5 -16.48 0.83 -9.70
CA PRO A 5 -15.05 0.87 -9.45
C PRO A 5 -14.34 -0.14 -10.37
N PRO A 6 -13.17 0.20 -10.91
CA PRO A 6 -12.37 -0.73 -11.69
C PRO A 6 -12.03 -1.98 -10.84
N PRO A 7 -11.94 -3.17 -11.45
CA PRO A 7 -11.57 -4.37 -10.72
C PRO A 7 -10.16 -4.23 -10.12
N PRO A 8 -9.89 -4.84 -8.95
CA PRO A 8 -8.54 -4.87 -8.39
C PRO A 8 -7.58 -5.53 -9.37
N GLN A 9 -6.41 -4.93 -9.57
CA GLN A 9 -5.39 -5.48 -10.46
C GLN A 9 -4.59 -6.56 -9.72
N SER A 10 -4.43 -7.72 -10.36
CA SER A 10 -3.51 -8.75 -9.89
C SER A 10 -2.07 -8.25 -9.97
N PRO A 11 -1.21 -8.63 -9.02
CA PRO A 11 0.18 -8.21 -9.04
C PRO A 11 0.91 -8.83 -10.22
N LEU A 12 1.92 -8.11 -10.71
CA LEU A 12 2.89 -8.64 -11.63
C LEU A 12 3.95 -9.43 -10.86
N LEU A 13 4.02 -10.74 -11.08
CA LEU A 13 5.08 -11.59 -10.57
C LEU A 13 6.18 -11.77 -11.63
N GLN A 14 7.41 -11.38 -11.30
CA GLN A 14 8.60 -11.60 -12.10
C GLN A 14 9.53 -12.57 -11.37
N ARG A 15 10.00 -13.61 -12.07
CA ARG A 15 10.91 -14.62 -11.51
C ARG A 15 12.12 -14.82 -12.41
N LEU A 16 13.31 -14.75 -11.83
CA LEU A 16 14.60 -14.90 -12.49
C LEU A 16 15.50 -15.79 -11.63
N ALA A 17 15.52 -17.09 -11.92
CA ALA A 17 16.26 -18.10 -11.15
C ALA A 17 15.97 -17.98 -9.64
N ASP A 18 16.94 -17.50 -8.87
CA ASP A 18 16.90 -17.36 -7.41
C ASP A 18 16.35 -16.00 -6.94
N ARG A 19 15.84 -15.18 -7.86
CA ARG A 19 15.24 -13.88 -7.56
C ARG A 19 13.80 -13.86 -7.97
N TRP A 20 12.98 -13.27 -7.12
CA TRP A 20 11.60 -12.95 -7.42
C TRP A 20 11.34 -11.50 -7.07
N LYS A 21 10.38 -10.92 -7.78
CA LYS A 21 9.87 -9.59 -7.59
C LYS A 21 8.37 -9.61 -7.80
N ILE A 22 7.63 -9.13 -6.82
CA ILE A 22 6.18 -8.92 -6.92
C ILE A 22 5.93 -7.42 -7.01
N THR A 23 5.15 -6.97 -7.99
CA THR A 23 4.78 -5.57 -8.13
C THR A 23 3.27 -5.42 -8.15
N TRP A 24 2.73 -4.67 -7.20
CA TRP A 24 1.35 -4.19 -7.21
C TRP A 24 1.29 -2.79 -7.80
N HIS A 25 0.24 -2.53 -8.57
CA HIS A 25 -0.07 -1.24 -9.17
C HIS A 25 -1.50 -0.87 -8.77
N GLN A 26 -1.66 0.31 -8.17
CA GLN A 26 -2.96 0.96 -8.00
C GLN A 26 -2.94 2.24 -8.83
N ASN A 27 -3.81 2.30 -9.83
CA ASN A 27 -3.88 3.48 -10.68
C ASN A 27 -4.67 4.62 -10.01
N VAL A 28 -4.50 5.84 -10.51
CA VAL A 28 -5.20 7.04 -10.03
C VAL A 28 -6.72 6.85 -9.94
N ALA A 29 -7.35 6.14 -10.88
CA ALA A 29 -8.80 5.93 -10.85
C ALA A 29 -9.22 4.99 -9.70
N GLN A 30 -8.45 3.94 -9.42
CA GLN A 30 -8.65 3.05 -8.27
C GLN A 30 -8.43 3.79 -6.95
N LEU A 31 -7.36 4.57 -6.86
CA LEU A 31 -7.08 5.38 -5.67
C LEU A 31 -8.20 6.39 -5.43
N ASN A 32 -8.59 7.16 -6.44
CA ASN A 32 -9.73 8.08 -6.31
C ASN A 32 -11.04 7.36 -5.98
N ALA A 33 -11.29 6.16 -6.51
CA ALA A 33 -12.45 5.35 -6.14
C ALA A 33 -12.44 4.95 -4.66
N LEU A 34 -11.28 4.57 -4.12
CA LEU A 34 -11.13 4.20 -2.71
C LEU A 34 -11.35 5.39 -1.77
N PHE A 35 -10.94 6.59 -2.18
CA PHE A 35 -10.97 7.79 -1.34
C PHE A 35 -12.19 8.70 -1.56
N LEU A 36 -12.86 8.61 -2.71
CA LEU A 36 -14.00 9.47 -3.07
C LEU A 36 -15.31 8.68 -3.19
N ALA A 37 -15.34 7.41 -2.78
CA ALA A 37 -16.57 6.61 -2.80
C ALA A 37 -17.64 7.21 -1.87
N PRO A 38 -18.87 7.45 -2.36
CA PRO A 38 -19.94 8.00 -1.54
C PRO A 38 -20.28 7.05 -0.37
N GLY A 39 -20.31 7.59 0.86
CA GLY A 39 -20.55 6.83 2.10
C GLY A 39 -19.27 6.36 2.81
N LEU A 40 -18.13 6.36 2.10
CA LEU A 40 -16.80 6.53 2.68
C LEU A 40 -16.47 8.01 2.49
N GLU A 41 -17.19 8.91 3.16
CA GLU A 41 -16.55 10.21 3.36
C GLU A 41 -15.29 9.89 4.15
N PRO A 42 -14.08 10.03 3.59
CA PRO A 42 -12.92 10.00 4.45
C PRO A 42 -13.23 11.08 5.46
N THR A 43 -13.04 10.81 6.74
CA THR A 43 -13.11 11.79 7.82
C THR A 43 -12.03 12.88 7.65
N TYR A 44 -11.60 13.17 6.42
CA TYR A 44 -10.90 14.35 5.95
C TYR A 44 -11.62 15.64 6.36
N ARG A 45 -12.93 15.60 6.62
CA ARG A 45 -13.73 16.75 7.05
C ARG A 45 -14.62 16.46 8.26
N GLY A 46 -13.97 16.16 9.38
CA GLY A 46 -14.56 16.47 10.68
C GLY A 46 -15.18 15.29 11.43
N GLU A 47 -15.10 15.45 12.75
CA GLU A 47 -15.66 14.61 13.82
C GLU A 47 -14.77 13.45 14.30
N ALA A 48 -13.90 13.80 15.27
CA ALA A 48 -13.70 13.16 16.57
C ALA A 48 -14.00 11.64 16.74
N ASN A 49 -13.51 10.79 15.84
CA ASN A 49 -13.24 9.39 16.18
C ASN A 49 -11.84 9.29 16.78
N LEU A 50 -11.74 8.65 17.95
CA LEU A 50 -10.51 8.57 18.76
C LEU A 50 -9.44 7.62 18.18
N GLU A 51 -9.72 6.95 17.06
CA GLU A 51 -8.77 6.11 16.33
C GLU A 51 -8.65 6.65 14.90
N ASP A 52 -7.43 6.98 14.46
CA ASP A 52 -7.16 7.37 13.08
C ASP A 52 -7.58 6.21 12.16
N PRO A 53 -8.55 6.39 11.26
CA PRO A 53 -9.07 5.29 10.45
C PRO A 53 -8.01 4.84 9.44
N TRP A 54 -7.47 3.64 9.66
CA TRP A 54 -6.62 2.96 8.68
C TRP A 54 -7.49 2.42 7.55
N PHE A 55 -7.05 2.64 6.32
CA PHE A 55 -7.68 2.09 5.13
C PHE A 55 -6.67 1.34 4.28
N VAL A 56 -7.17 0.37 3.51
CA VAL A 56 -6.35 -0.59 2.77
C VAL A 56 -6.11 -0.08 1.35
N LEU A 57 -4.84 0.13 0.99
CA LEU A 57 -4.39 0.47 -0.36
C LEU A 57 -4.08 -0.78 -1.19
N VAL A 58 -3.44 -1.76 -0.57
CA VAL A 58 -3.14 -3.06 -1.18
C VAL A 58 -3.52 -4.13 -0.18
N ARG A 59 -4.26 -5.14 -0.63
CA ARG A 59 -4.46 -6.39 0.10
C ARG A 59 -4.42 -7.51 -0.89
N ASP A 60 -3.46 -8.40 -0.72
CA ASP A 60 -3.29 -9.49 -1.65
C ASP A 60 -2.60 -10.69 -1.01
N GLN A 61 -2.84 -11.83 -1.63
CA GLN A 61 -2.28 -13.11 -1.24
C GLN A 61 -1.55 -13.72 -2.44
N VAL A 62 -0.23 -13.81 -2.35
CA VAL A 62 0.62 -14.28 -3.44
C VAL A 62 1.31 -15.57 -3.01
N ASN A 63 1.20 -16.61 -3.83
CA ASN A 63 1.94 -17.85 -3.62
C ASN A 63 3.27 -17.78 -4.37
N LEU A 64 4.38 -17.96 -3.66
CA LEU A 64 5.71 -18.16 -4.24
C LEU A 64 6.23 -19.51 -3.75
N ASP A 65 6.35 -20.46 -4.68
CA ASP A 65 6.71 -21.85 -4.37
C ASP A 65 5.76 -22.45 -3.32
N GLU A 66 6.31 -22.90 -2.19
CA GLU A 66 5.56 -23.49 -1.08
C GLU A 66 5.20 -22.46 0.02
N THR A 67 5.50 -21.18 -0.22
CA THR A 67 5.25 -20.08 0.72
C THR A 67 4.13 -19.17 0.20
N GLN A 68 3.15 -18.92 1.06
CA GLN A 68 2.08 -17.98 0.80
C GLN A 68 2.37 -16.68 1.54
N PHE A 69 2.44 -15.59 0.78
CA PHE A 69 2.63 -14.24 1.27
C PHE A 69 1.26 -13.59 1.34
N LEU A 70 0.88 -13.12 2.52
CA LEU A 70 -0.25 -12.24 2.70
C LEU A 70 0.29 -10.84 2.94
N VAL A 71 -0.02 -9.93 2.02
CA VAL A 71 0.55 -8.58 1.95
C VAL A 71 -0.57 -7.56 2.11
N PHE A 72 -0.39 -6.65 3.06
CA PHE A 72 -1.24 -5.50 3.25
C PHE A 72 -0.39 -4.23 3.19
N LEU A 73 -0.88 -3.23 2.46
CA LEU A 73 -0.43 -1.86 2.58
C LEU A 73 -1.64 -1.04 3.02
N GLU A 74 -1.50 -0.38 4.15
CA GLU A 74 -2.54 0.44 4.76
C GLU A 74 -2.03 1.86 4.92
N ALA A 75 -2.97 2.79 4.93
CA ALA A 75 -2.72 4.20 5.08
C ALA A 75 -3.65 4.80 6.13
N ALA A 76 -3.15 5.78 6.86
CA ALA A 76 -3.93 6.57 7.81
C ALA A 76 -3.46 8.02 7.73
N GLN A 77 -4.41 8.96 7.73
CA GLN A 77 -4.11 10.37 7.92
C GLN A 77 -4.18 10.65 9.41
N GLN A 78 -3.08 11.10 9.98
CA GLN A 78 -3.01 11.33 11.42
C GLN A 78 -3.59 12.69 11.78
N GLY A 79 -4.41 12.77 12.81
CA GLY A 79 -5.02 14.04 13.24
C GLY A 79 -3.99 15.15 13.58
N GLU A 80 -2.82 14.78 14.11
CA GLU A 80 -1.74 15.73 14.44
C GLU A 80 -0.99 16.26 13.21
N LYS A 81 -1.06 15.54 12.08
CA LYS A 81 -0.36 15.86 10.83
C LYS A 81 -1.28 15.70 9.63
N PRO A 82 -2.23 16.63 9.44
CA PRO A 82 -3.24 16.52 8.40
C PRO A 82 -2.67 16.59 6.98
N ASP A 83 -1.45 17.09 6.79
CA ASP A 83 -0.82 17.20 5.46
C ASP A 83 0.05 15.97 5.11
N GLU A 84 0.07 14.95 5.96
CA GLU A 84 0.85 13.72 5.78
C GLU A 84 -0.04 12.47 5.84
N LEU A 85 0.33 11.44 5.08
CA LEU A 85 -0.29 10.12 5.11
C LEU A 85 0.71 9.11 5.69
N GLN A 86 0.39 8.54 6.84
CA GLN A 86 1.17 7.45 7.42
C GLN A 86 0.87 6.15 6.67
N LEU A 87 1.91 5.47 6.21
CA LEU A 87 1.79 4.17 5.56
C LEU A 87 2.37 3.06 6.43
N ALA A 88 1.66 1.93 6.49
CA ALA A 88 2.15 0.72 7.11
C ALA A 88 1.97 -0.48 6.19
N MET A 89 3.00 -1.29 6.10
CA MET A 89 2.95 -2.57 5.42
C MET A 89 2.92 -3.69 6.44
N ASN A 90 2.07 -4.68 6.19
CA ASN A 90 2.11 -5.95 6.90
C ASN A 90 2.43 -7.07 5.91
N VAL A 91 3.40 -7.90 6.25
CA VAL A 91 3.70 -9.14 5.52
C VAL A 91 3.63 -10.29 6.49
N SER A 92 2.70 -11.21 6.26
CA SER A 92 2.64 -12.51 6.94
C SER A 92 2.90 -13.65 5.97
N LEU A 93 3.59 -14.66 6.48
CA LEU A 93 3.95 -15.86 5.73
C LEU A 93 3.14 -17.03 6.27
N HIS A 94 2.54 -17.80 5.35
CA HIS A 94 1.78 -19.00 5.65
C HIS A 94 2.34 -20.18 4.81
N GLY A 95 2.33 -21.39 5.36
CA GLY A 95 2.80 -22.61 4.69
C GLY A 95 4.09 -23.19 5.29
N LEU A 96 4.84 -23.96 4.49
CA LEU A 96 6.13 -24.56 4.85
C LEU A 96 7.22 -23.48 4.86
N THR A 97 7.08 -22.54 5.78
CA THR A 97 7.97 -21.39 5.89
C THR A 97 9.21 -21.80 6.69
N PRO A 98 10.43 -21.45 6.25
CA PRO A 98 11.62 -21.65 7.07
C PRO A 98 11.46 -20.94 8.41
N LEU A 99 12.03 -21.52 9.48
CA LEU A 99 11.94 -20.98 10.85
C LEU A 99 12.45 -19.52 10.94
N ASN A 100 13.34 -19.13 10.02
CA ASN A 100 13.83 -17.78 9.80
C ASN A 100 13.68 -17.42 8.32
N PRO A 101 12.57 -16.78 7.91
CA PRO A 101 12.42 -16.32 6.54
C PRO A 101 13.48 -15.23 6.24
N PRO A 102 14.02 -15.20 5.01
CA PRO A 102 14.94 -14.14 4.62
C PRO A 102 14.24 -12.77 4.69
N PRO A 103 14.96 -11.69 5.02
CA PRO A 103 14.41 -10.35 4.96
C PRO A 103 13.97 -10.02 3.54
N LEU A 104 12.87 -9.28 3.42
CA LEU A 104 12.32 -8.77 2.18
C LEU A 104 12.63 -7.27 2.08
N SER A 105 12.83 -6.78 0.86
CA SER A 105 12.87 -5.34 0.58
C SER A 105 11.54 -4.93 -0.04
N ALA A 106 10.89 -3.96 0.59
CA ALA A 106 9.67 -3.33 0.10
C ALA A 106 10.02 -1.93 -0.43
N HIS A 107 9.70 -1.69 -1.70
CA HIS A 107 9.90 -0.41 -2.36
C HIS A 107 8.55 0.20 -2.69
N LEU A 108 8.31 1.41 -2.21
CA LEU A 108 7.10 2.16 -2.50
C LEU A 108 7.43 3.34 -3.41
N HIS A 109 6.62 3.51 -4.45
CA HIS A 109 6.68 4.68 -5.31
C HIS A 109 5.26 5.22 -5.52
N TRP A 110 5.02 6.46 -5.14
CA TRP A 110 3.73 7.13 -5.29
C TRP A 110 3.93 8.58 -5.69
N GLY A 111 3.72 8.89 -6.98
CA GLY A 111 4.04 10.22 -7.51
C GLY A 111 5.53 10.52 -7.39
N THR A 112 5.88 11.59 -6.68
CA THR A 112 7.27 11.99 -6.38
C THR A 112 7.82 11.31 -5.14
N TYR A 113 6.97 10.71 -4.30
CA TYR A 113 7.39 9.98 -3.11
C TYR A 113 7.97 8.62 -3.51
N ALA A 114 9.18 8.33 -3.04
CA ALA A 114 9.84 7.05 -3.24
C ALA A 114 10.62 6.64 -1.99
N GLU A 115 10.25 5.53 -1.39
CA GLU A 115 10.87 5.03 -0.16
C GLU A 115 11.08 3.52 -0.21
N SER A 116 12.03 3.04 0.58
CA SER A 116 12.34 1.60 0.66
C SER A 116 12.60 1.18 2.09
N MET A 117 12.13 0.00 2.46
CA MET A 117 12.36 -0.57 3.78
C MET A 117 12.61 -2.06 3.73
N THR A 118 13.27 -2.58 4.75
CA THR A 118 13.47 -4.02 4.94
C THR A 118 12.45 -4.56 5.93
N ILE A 119 11.78 -5.66 5.58
CA ILE A 119 10.76 -6.31 6.40
C ILE A 119 10.97 -7.82 6.39
N THR A 120 11.09 -8.44 7.56
CA THR A 120 11.26 -9.91 7.65
C THR A 120 9.90 -10.61 7.77
N GLN A 121 9.09 -10.17 8.73
CA GLN A 121 7.70 -10.57 8.92
C GLN A 121 7.05 -9.55 9.86
N GLY A 122 5.74 -9.38 9.74
CA GLY A 122 4.97 -8.51 10.63
C GLY A 122 4.72 -7.14 10.01
N ARG A 123 4.65 -6.11 10.86
CA ARG A 123 4.29 -4.74 10.46
C ARG A 123 5.53 -3.85 10.43
N ALA A 124 5.70 -3.10 9.36
CA ALA A 124 6.68 -2.04 9.24
C ALA A 124 6.02 -0.76 8.71
N THR A 125 6.55 0.39 9.09
CA THR A 125 6.02 1.71 8.73
C THR A 125 6.98 2.41 7.79
N PHE A 126 6.46 2.90 6.66
CA PHE A 126 7.23 3.81 5.82
C PHE A 126 7.29 5.21 6.46
N PRO A 127 8.27 6.04 6.07
CA PRO A 127 8.19 7.48 6.34
C PRO A 127 6.85 8.06 5.88
N PRO A 128 6.26 9.04 6.58
CA PRO A 128 5.00 9.65 6.15
C PRO A 128 5.10 10.24 4.74
N VAL A 129 4.03 10.12 3.96
CA VAL A 129 3.92 10.66 2.61
C VAL A 129 3.30 12.05 2.67
N PRO A 130 3.98 13.11 2.20
CA PRO A 130 3.34 14.41 2.07
C PRO A 130 2.20 14.36 1.05
N LEU A 131 1.01 14.85 1.42
CA LEU A 131 -0.17 14.77 0.55
C LEU A 131 0.02 15.54 -0.78
N PHE A 132 0.83 16.60 -0.78
CA PHE A 132 1.14 17.36 -2.00
C PHE A 132 1.95 16.55 -3.05
N ASP A 133 2.64 15.48 -2.63
CA ASP A 133 3.39 14.61 -3.55
C ASP A 133 2.46 13.67 -4.35
N ILE A 134 1.22 13.44 -3.86
CA ILE A 134 0.31 12.40 -4.38
C ILE A 134 -1.06 12.93 -4.80
N LEU A 135 -1.50 14.07 -4.26
CA LEU A 135 -2.74 14.76 -4.63
C LEU A 135 -2.48 15.91 -5.61
N ASN A 136 -3.52 16.31 -6.34
CA ASN A 136 -3.51 17.49 -7.20
C ASN A 136 -3.36 18.80 -6.40
N ASP A 137 -3.10 19.92 -7.09
CA ASP A 137 -2.94 21.25 -6.48
C ASP A 137 -4.14 21.70 -5.64
N SER A 138 -5.33 21.14 -5.91
CA SER A 138 -6.56 21.43 -5.16
C SER A 138 -6.77 20.52 -3.94
N MET A 139 -5.87 19.56 -3.67
CA MET A 139 -5.93 18.59 -2.58
C MET A 139 -7.24 17.78 -2.57
N THR A 140 -7.77 17.47 -3.75
CA THR A 140 -9.11 16.86 -3.90
C THR A 140 -9.09 15.49 -4.57
N ALA A 141 -8.02 15.16 -5.30
CA ALA A 141 -7.91 13.90 -6.02
C ALA A 141 -6.45 13.48 -6.13
N PHE A 142 -6.21 12.18 -6.13
CA PHE A 142 -4.91 11.62 -6.50
C PHE A 142 -4.58 12.00 -7.93
N GLN A 143 -3.33 12.34 -8.16
CA GLN A 143 -2.79 12.63 -9.49
C GLN A 143 -1.72 11.64 -9.94
N ALA A 144 -1.29 10.75 -9.03
CA ALA A 144 -0.25 9.77 -9.30
C ALA A 144 -0.65 8.35 -8.92
N ASP A 145 -0.12 7.40 -9.70
CA ASP A 145 -0.23 5.98 -9.45
C ASP A 145 0.65 5.56 -8.27
N LEU A 146 0.23 4.50 -7.59
CA LEU A 146 0.93 3.84 -6.51
C LEU A 146 1.52 2.52 -7.02
N TYR A 147 2.81 2.33 -6.81
CA TYR A 147 3.51 1.09 -7.05
C TYR A 147 4.14 0.58 -5.76
N LEU A 148 3.83 -0.66 -5.41
CA LEU A 148 4.50 -1.39 -4.34
C LEU A 148 5.27 -2.53 -4.98
N THR A 149 6.55 -2.63 -4.66
CA THR A 149 7.38 -3.76 -5.07
C THR A 149 7.90 -4.49 -3.85
N LEU A 150 7.84 -5.82 -3.86
CA LEU A 150 8.43 -6.68 -2.85
C LEU A 150 9.42 -7.62 -3.52
N GLU A 151 10.62 -7.73 -2.97
CA GLU A 151 11.68 -8.64 -3.42
C GLU A 151 12.50 -9.15 -2.23
N LEU A 152 13.38 -10.12 -2.44
CA LEU A 152 14.34 -10.53 -1.40
C LEU A 152 15.33 -9.39 -1.13
N ALA A 153 15.58 -9.08 0.14
CA ALA A 153 16.62 -8.12 0.50
C ALA A 153 18.00 -8.68 0.11
N LYS A 154 18.89 -7.79 -0.34
CA LYS A 154 20.28 -8.12 -0.70
C LYS A 154 21.18 -8.23 0.51
#